data_AF-A0A917YVL3-F1
#
_entry.id   AF-A0A917YVL3-F1
#
_cell.length_a   1.000
_cell.length_b   1.000
_cell.length_c   1.000
_cell.angle_alpha   90.00
_cell.angle_beta   90.00
_cell.angle_gamma   90.00
#
_symmetry.space_group_name_H-M   'P 1'
#
loop_
_entity.id
_entity.type
_entity.pdbx_description
1 polymer ?
#
loop_
_entity_poly.entity_id
_entity_poly.type
_entity_poly.pdbx_seq_one_letter_code
_entity_poly.pdbx_strand_id
1 'polypeptide(L)'
;MQENPGPQFPSGPRPPEGPAYPYPPAPRPTPWFLPIPRGARYDQLARTPDTRLWRQIVGTIILAGGFLLIGVFVVFGGVVVATLLGVSSPMRPGSYFGDPVFELVVLLLSIALVLPLVFGTVALVQRRRPGTLSSVAGRLRWAWVLRFAALGVLALALGQTAQVIALSLTGAETSDLFGWVGWGAFLPALVAMVLLVPVQAAAEEYLFRGWVLQAFGAHLRNPAWGILIGAGIFASLHGYTWVGLIDVFSFGVVMGWLAVRTGGLEAAIGLHVVNNMVAFGLSAAAGRLEEALQQGEVPWQSLVGTVVQLGVFTVGVLYLAKKRSIGTISG
;
A
#
# COMPACT_ATOMS: atom_id res chain seq x y z
N MET A 1 23.08 0.80 -78.98
CA MET A 1 23.77 0.39 -77.74
C MET A 1 23.20 -0.96 -77.36
N GLN A 2 24.00 -2.01 -77.39
CA GLN A 2 23.61 -3.36 -76.98
C GLN A 2 23.67 -3.43 -75.45
N GLU A 3 22.55 -3.74 -74.79
CA GLU A 3 22.58 -4.15 -73.39
C GLU A 3 22.72 -5.67 -73.31
N ASN A 4 23.73 -6.07 -72.53
CA ASN A 4 24.16 -7.44 -72.29
C ASN A 4 23.25 -8.08 -71.22
N PRO A 5 22.47 -9.13 -71.52
CA PRO A 5 21.68 -9.81 -70.50
C PRO A 5 22.63 -10.68 -69.66
N GLY A 6 22.77 -10.35 -68.38
CA GLY A 6 23.59 -11.11 -67.44
C GLY A 6 23.16 -12.59 -67.30
N PRO A 7 24.00 -13.45 -66.71
CA PRO A 7 23.76 -14.88 -66.65
C PRO A 7 22.50 -15.22 -65.82
N GLN A 8 21.60 -15.99 -66.43
CA GLN A 8 20.43 -16.57 -65.76
C GLN A 8 20.89 -17.71 -64.85
N PHE A 9 20.76 -17.53 -63.54
CA PHE A 9 20.93 -18.65 -62.60
C PHE A 9 19.68 -19.54 -62.63
N PRO A 10 19.84 -20.88 -62.63
CA PRO A 10 18.71 -21.79 -62.53
C PRO A 10 18.00 -21.58 -61.18
N SER A 11 16.68 -21.43 -61.22
CA SER A 11 15.85 -21.47 -60.03
C SER A 11 15.98 -22.86 -59.40
N GLY A 12 16.54 -22.92 -58.19
CA GLY A 12 16.60 -24.16 -57.42
C GLY A 12 15.20 -24.72 -57.15
N PRO A 13 15.05 -26.04 -56.96
CA PRO A 13 13.76 -26.65 -56.66
C PRO A 13 13.16 -26.00 -55.41
N ARG A 14 11.89 -25.56 -55.52
CA ARG A 14 11.10 -25.10 -54.37
C ARG A 14 11.12 -26.21 -53.31
N PRO A 15 11.33 -25.88 -52.02
CA PRO A 15 11.18 -26.88 -50.96
C PRO A 15 9.77 -27.47 -51.05
N PRO A 16 9.60 -28.78 -50.80
CA PRO A 16 8.30 -29.41 -50.89
C PRO A 16 7.32 -28.70 -49.95
N GLU A 17 6.20 -28.27 -50.49
CA GLU A 17 5.07 -27.78 -49.69
C GLU A 17 4.67 -28.92 -48.76
N GLY A 18 4.96 -28.74 -47.46
CA GLY A 18 4.55 -29.70 -46.43
C GLY A 18 3.04 -29.88 -46.45
N PRO A 19 2.51 -31.03 -46.01
CA PRO A 19 1.09 -31.32 -46.09
C PRO A 19 0.28 -30.22 -45.43
N ALA A 20 -0.59 -29.58 -46.21
CA ALA A 20 -1.56 -28.62 -45.72
C ALA A 20 -2.52 -29.35 -44.78
N TYR A 21 -2.39 -29.14 -43.47
CA TYR A 21 -3.32 -29.71 -42.51
C TYR A 21 -4.72 -29.12 -42.74
N PRO A 22 -5.75 -29.95 -43.02
CA PRO A 22 -7.10 -29.48 -43.38
C PRO A 22 -7.92 -28.97 -42.19
N TYR A 23 -7.35 -28.98 -40.97
CA TYR A 23 -8.04 -28.53 -39.76
C TYR A 23 -7.45 -27.21 -39.26
N PRO A 24 -8.29 -26.19 -38.98
CA PRO A 24 -7.81 -25.02 -38.26
C PRO A 24 -7.22 -25.48 -36.92
N PRO A 25 -6.07 -24.92 -36.51
CA PRO A 25 -5.43 -25.30 -35.26
C PRO A 25 -6.43 -25.15 -34.10
N ALA A 26 -6.48 -26.16 -33.23
CA ALA A 26 -7.38 -26.15 -32.08
C ALA A 26 -7.22 -24.82 -31.29
N PRO A 27 -8.33 -24.21 -30.82
CA PRO A 27 -8.26 -22.97 -30.05
C PRO A 27 -7.33 -23.17 -28.84
N ARG A 28 -6.28 -22.35 -28.74
CA ARG A 28 -5.40 -22.41 -27.57
C ARG A 28 -6.19 -21.99 -26.33
N PRO A 29 -6.15 -22.76 -25.23
CA PRO A 29 -6.83 -22.38 -24.00
C PRO A 29 -6.31 -21.02 -23.54
N THR A 30 -7.23 -20.08 -23.28
CA THR A 30 -6.85 -18.75 -22.79
C THR A 30 -6.36 -18.91 -21.34
N PRO A 31 -5.15 -18.43 -21.00
CA PRO A 31 -4.66 -18.53 -19.63
C PRO A 31 -5.62 -17.84 -18.66
N TRP A 32 -5.74 -18.35 -17.44
CA TRP A 32 -6.58 -17.70 -16.42
C TRP A 32 -6.14 -16.26 -16.20
N PHE A 33 -4.84 -16.05 -15.97
CA PHE A 33 -4.26 -14.73 -15.81
C PHE A 33 -4.08 -14.01 -17.15
N LEU A 34 -4.63 -12.81 -17.22
CA LEU A 34 -4.51 -11.93 -18.38
C LEU A 34 -3.12 -11.26 -18.42
N PRO A 35 -2.61 -10.95 -19.62
CA PRO A 35 -1.33 -10.26 -19.75
C PRO A 35 -1.39 -8.86 -19.13
N ILE A 36 -0.25 -8.41 -18.61
CA ILE A 36 -0.09 -7.03 -18.15
C ILE A 36 -0.19 -6.11 -19.37
N PRO A 37 -0.99 -5.03 -19.34
CA PRO A 37 -1.06 -4.08 -20.45
C PRO A 37 0.32 -3.47 -20.70
N ARG A 38 0.79 -3.40 -21.96
CA ARG A 38 2.12 -2.84 -22.28
C ARG A 38 2.12 -1.32 -22.26
N GLY A 39 3.21 -0.71 -21.79
CA GLY A 39 3.38 0.75 -21.75
C GLY A 39 2.38 1.47 -20.84
N ALA A 40 1.72 0.74 -19.95
CA ALA A 40 0.72 1.29 -19.04
C ALA A 40 1.39 1.87 -17.79
N ARG A 41 0.85 3.00 -17.33
CA ARG A 41 1.17 3.53 -16.00
C ARG A 41 0.61 2.62 -14.92
N TYR A 42 1.14 2.76 -13.71
CA TYR A 42 0.72 1.98 -12.55
C TYR A 42 -0.79 2.03 -12.28
N ASP A 43 -1.43 3.20 -12.35
CA ASP A 43 -2.89 3.36 -12.19
C ASP A 43 -3.71 2.59 -13.24
N GLN A 44 -3.11 2.29 -14.40
CA GLN A 44 -3.78 1.69 -15.55
C GLN A 44 -3.53 0.19 -15.69
N LEU A 45 -2.82 -0.44 -14.75
CA LEU A 45 -2.50 -1.88 -14.83
C LEU A 45 -3.74 -2.78 -14.78
N ALA A 46 -4.88 -2.26 -14.31
CA ALA A 46 -6.18 -2.95 -14.35
C ALA A 46 -6.87 -2.91 -15.74
N ARG A 47 -6.34 -2.14 -16.72
CA ARG A 47 -6.87 -2.06 -18.10
C ARG A 47 -6.51 -3.27 -18.94
N THR A 48 -7.03 -4.42 -18.56
CA THR A 48 -6.85 -5.68 -19.28
C THR A 48 -7.89 -5.85 -20.40
N PRO A 49 -7.74 -6.83 -21.31
CA PRO A 49 -8.76 -7.14 -22.33
C PRO A 49 -10.15 -7.50 -21.77
N ASP A 50 -10.24 -7.92 -20.51
CA ASP A 50 -11.52 -8.25 -19.85
C ASP A 50 -11.92 -7.18 -18.80
N THR A 51 -11.48 -5.94 -19.00
CA THR A 51 -11.89 -4.81 -18.15
C THR A 51 -13.39 -4.60 -18.26
N ARG A 52 -14.10 -4.83 -17.16
CA ARG A 52 -15.54 -4.60 -17.05
C ARG A 52 -15.83 -3.88 -15.74
N LEU A 53 -16.75 -2.91 -15.77
CA LEU A 53 -17.11 -2.13 -14.59
C LEU A 53 -17.61 -3.01 -13.44
N TRP A 54 -18.43 -4.01 -13.73
CA TRP A 54 -18.97 -4.91 -12.71
C TRP A 54 -17.87 -5.67 -11.94
N ARG A 55 -16.74 -6.01 -12.57
CA ARG A 55 -15.60 -6.66 -11.89
C ARG A 55 -14.98 -5.73 -10.85
N GLN A 56 -14.95 -4.42 -11.12
CA GLN A 56 -14.46 -3.43 -10.16
C GLN A 56 -15.43 -3.26 -8.99
N ILE A 57 -16.73 -3.19 -9.28
CA ILE A 57 -17.79 -3.06 -8.27
C ILE A 57 -17.80 -4.31 -7.37
N VAL A 58 -17.93 -5.51 -7.95
CA VAL A 58 -17.97 -6.77 -7.20
C VAL A 58 -16.70 -6.96 -6.38
N GLY A 59 -15.53 -6.73 -6.96
CA GLY A 59 -14.28 -6.83 -6.20
C GLY A 59 -14.20 -5.82 -5.05
N THR A 60 -14.69 -4.60 -5.24
CA THR A 60 -14.72 -3.59 -4.17
C THR A 60 -15.70 -3.97 -3.06
N ILE A 61 -16.85 -4.55 -3.39
CA ILE A 61 -17.81 -5.08 -2.41
C ILE A 61 -17.21 -6.25 -1.63
N ILE A 62 -16.51 -7.17 -2.31
CA ILE A 62 -15.80 -8.29 -1.65
C ILE A 62 -14.75 -7.76 -0.68
N LEU A 63 -13.98 -6.74 -1.07
CA LEU A 63 -12.96 -6.16 -0.20
C LEU A 63 -13.57 -5.40 0.99
N ALA A 64 -14.62 -4.60 0.76
CA ALA A 64 -15.28 -3.88 1.85
C ALA A 64 -15.96 -4.84 2.84
N GLY A 65 -16.75 -5.79 2.33
CA GLY A 65 -17.41 -6.79 3.18
C GLY A 65 -16.41 -7.71 3.87
N GLY A 66 -15.38 -8.17 3.15
CA GLY A 66 -14.35 -9.02 3.71
C GLY A 66 -13.47 -8.30 4.73
N PHE A 67 -13.16 -7.01 4.55
CA PHE A 67 -12.49 -6.19 5.56
C PHE A 67 -13.28 -6.17 6.87
N LEU A 68 -14.59 -5.89 6.81
CA LEU A 68 -15.45 -5.88 7.99
C LEU A 68 -15.56 -7.27 8.64
N LEU A 69 -15.75 -8.32 7.85
CA LEU A 69 -15.85 -9.69 8.35
C LEU A 69 -14.55 -10.14 9.01
N ILE A 70 -13.40 -9.90 8.39
CA ILE A 70 -12.09 -10.21 8.98
C ILE A 70 -11.94 -9.49 10.32
N GLY A 71 -12.28 -8.20 10.38
CA GLY A 71 -12.27 -7.43 11.62
C GLY A 71 -13.11 -8.08 12.72
N VAL A 72 -14.38 -8.42 12.43
CA VAL A 72 -15.28 -9.09 13.37
C VAL A 72 -14.72 -10.44 13.83
N PHE A 73 -14.25 -11.29 12.91
CA PHE A 73 -13.71 -12.61 13.26
C PHE A 73 -12.42 -12.53 14.08
N VAL A 74 -11.54 -11.57 13.78
CA VAL A 74 -10.29 -11.37 14.51
C VAL A 74 -10.56 -10.83 15.90
N VAL A 75 -11.46 -9.86 16.06
CA VAL A 75 -11.86 -9.35 17.39
C VAL A 75 -12.54 -10.45 18.21
N PHE A 76 -13.47 -11.19 17.62
CA PHE A 76 -14.13 -12.31 18.30
C PHE A 76 -13.13 -13.39 18.72
N GLY A 77 -12.23 -13.80 17.82
CA GLY A 77 -11.14 -14.72 18.14
C GLY A 77 -10.23 -14.16 19.24
N GLY A 78 -9.95 -12.86 19.21
CA GLY A 78 -9.22 -12.13 20.25
C GLY A 78 -9.89 -12.23 21.62
N VAL A 79 -11.22 -12.06 21.70
CA VAL A 79 -11.99 -12.23 22.95
C VAL A 79 -11.91 -13.66 23.49
N VAL A 80 -11.99 -14.67 22.61
CA VAL A 80 -11.82 -16.08 23.01
C VAL A 80 -10.43 -16.30 23.59
N VAL A 81 -9.38 -15.85 22.90
CA VAL A 81 -7.99 -15.98 23.38
C VAL A 81 -7.78 -15.20 24.68
N ALA A 82 -8.28 -13.97 24.79
CA ALA A 82 -8.19 -13.15 25.99
C ALA A 82 -8.81 -13.87 27.21
N THR A 83 -9.99 -14.48 27.02
CA THR A 83 -10.67 -15.26 28.06
C THR A 83 -9.83 -16.46 28.51
N LEU A 84 -9.22 -17.19 27.58
CA LEU A 84 -8.36 -18.35 27.89
C LEU A 84 -7.07 -17.94 28.62
N LEU A 85 -6.55 -16.75 28.34
CA LEU A 85 -5.34 -16.21 28.96
C LEU A 85 -5.61 -15.41 30.24
N GLY A 86 -6.88 -15.23 30.64
CA GLY A 86 -7.26 -14.40 31.79
C GLY A 86 -7.07 -12.90 31.57
N VAL A 87 -6.98 -12.45 30.32
CA VAL A 87 -6.91 -11.03 29.95
C VAL A 87 -8.32 -10.43 29.97
N SER A 88 -8.50 -9.32 30.68
CA SER A 88 -9.80 -8.65 30.72
C SER A 88 -10.18 -8.09 29.34
N SER A 89 -11.47 -8.14 29.01
CA SER A 89 -12.03 -7.63 27.75
C SER A 89 -13.16 -6.64 28.06
N PRO A 90 -12.83 -5.38 28.42
CA PRO A 90 -13.84 -4.40 28.87
C PRO A 90 -14.83 -3.99 27.76
N MET A 91 -14.48 -4.20 26.47
CA MET A 91 -15.35 -3.93 25.32
C MET A 91 -15.98 -2.52 25.34
N ARG A 92 -15.19 -1.52 25.75
CA ARG A 92 -15.59 -0.12 25.79
C ARG A 92 -15.07 0.60 24.54
N PRO A 93 -15.71 1.68 24.09
CA PRO A 93 -15.19 2.49 22.99
C PRO A 93 -13.74 2.88 23.25
N GLY A 94 -12.84 2.53 22.33
CA GLY A 94 -11.41 2.83 22.44
C GLY A 94 -10.58 1.88 23.32
N SER A 95 -11.17 0.89 23.97
CA SER A 95 -10.40 -0.12 24.71
C SER A 95 -11.18 -1.41 24.73
N TYR A 96 -10.81 -2.32 23.83
CA TYR A 96 -11.44 -3.62 23.71
C TYR A 96 -10.83 -4.65 24.67
N PHE A 97 -9.53 -4.51 24.97
CA PHE A 97 -8.79 -5.43 25.81
C PHE A 97 -8.03 -4.66 26.92
N GLY A 98 -7.85 -5.28 28.08
CA GLY A 98 -7.17 -4.67 29.22
C GLY A 98 -5.64 -4.68 29.12
N ASP A 99 -5.08 -5.35 28.10
CA ASP A 99 -3.65 -5.35 27.80
C ASP A 99 -3.41 -4.59 26.48
N PRO A 100 -2.71 -3.44 26.50
CA PRO A 100 -2.49 -2.63 25.29
C PRO A 100 -1.65 -3.33 24.21
N VAL A 101 -0.76 -4.25 24.57
CA VAL A 101 0.04 -5.01 23.60
C VAL A 101 -0.84 -6.07 22.94
N PHE A 102 -1.70 -6.74 23.71
CA PHE A 102 -2.68 -7.66 23.17
C PHE A 102 -3.65 -6.94 22.22
N GLU A 103 -4.15 -5.77 22.61
CA GLU A 103 -5.01 -4.95 21.77
C GLU A 103 -4.32 -4.51 20.47
N LEU A 104 -3.05 -4.06 20.55
CA LEU A 104 -2.23 -3.75 19.38
C LEU A 104 -2.12 -4.96 18.44
N VAL A 105 -1.87 -6.16 18.97
CA VAL A 105 -1.78 -7.39 18.16
C VAL A 105 -3.11 -7.68 17.44
N VAL A 106 -4.23 -7.62 18.15
CA VAL A 106 -5.57 -7.86 17.56
C VAL A 106 -5.88 -6.83 16.49
N LEU A 107 -5.60 -5.54 16.75
CA LEU A 107 -5.80 -4.46 15.79
C LEU A 107 -4.95 -4.68 14.53
N LEU A 108 -3.63 -4.88 14.68
CA LEU A 108 -2.74 -5.03 13.52
C LEU A 108 -3.08 -6.30 12.71
N LEU A 109 -3.45 -7.40 13.38
CA LEU A 109 -3.88 -8.64 12.71
C LEU A 109 -5.17 -8.43 11.91
N SER A 110 -6.13 -7.68 12.44
CA SER A 110 -7.42 -7.43 11.77
C SER A 110 -7.23 -6.76 10.40
N ILE A 111 -6.20 -5.92 10.28
CA ILE A 111 -5.86 -5.21 9.04
C ILE A 111 -4.89 -6.05 8.19
N ALA A 112 -3.87 -6.66 8.79
CA ALA A 112 -2.86 -7.46 8.06
C ALA A 112 -3.49 -8.60 7.26
N LEU A 113 -4.54 -9.24 7.80
CA LEU A 113 -5.27 -10.33 7.14
C LEU A 113 -6.11 -9.87 5.92
N VAL A 114 -6.27 -8.57 5.70
CA VAL A 114 -6.90 -8.03 4.48
C VAL A 114 -5.98 -8.21 3.26
N LEU A 115 -4.66 -8.27 3.44
CA LEU A 115 -3.70 -8.43 2.35
C LEU A 115 -3.96 -9.68 1.46
N PRO A 116 -4.09 -10.90 2.01
CA PRO A 116 -4.42 -12.07 1.20
C PRO A 116 -5.79 -11.95 0.52
N LEU A 117 -6.77 -11.28 1.14
CA LEU A 117 -8.07 -11.01 0.52
C LEU A 117 -7.93 -10.10 -0.70
N VAL A 118 -7.11 -9.03 -0.61
CA VAL A 118 -6.79 -8.14 -1.75
C VAL A 118 -6.15 -8.94 -2.89
N PHE A 119 -5.17 -9.79 -2.58
CA PHE A 119 -4.50 -10.61 -3.59
C PHE A 119 -5.45 -11.63 -4.24
N GLY A 120 -6.27 -12.32 -3.44
CA GLY A 120 -7.29 -13.23 -3.92
C GLY A 120 -8.31 -12.54 -4.82
N THR A 121 -8.77 -11.35 -4.43
CA THR A 121 -9.76 -10.58 -5.22
C THR A 121 -9.19 -10.17 -6.58
N VAL A 122 -7.94 -9.72 -6.66
CA VAL A 122 -7.29 -9.43 -7.95
C VAL A 122 -7.12 -10.68 -8.81
N ALA A 123 -6.72 -11.80 -8.20
CA ALA A 123 -6.51 -13.05 -8.90
C ALA A 123 -7.81 -13.65 -9.46
N LEU A 124 -8.90 -13.58 -8.69
CA LEU A 124 -10.17 -14.24 -9.00
C LEU A 124 -11.14 -13.33 -9.77
N VAL A 125 -11.27 -12.06 -9.37
CA VAL A 125 -12.26 -11.13 -9.95
C VAL A 125 -11.69 -10.39 -11.15
N GLN A 126 -10.45 -9.90 -11.05
CA GLN A 126 -9.80 -9.19 -12.17
C GLN A 126 -8.97 -10.10 -13.08
N ARG A 127 -8.77 -11.38 -12.71
CA ARG A 127 -7.94 -12.33 -13.45
C ARG A 127 -6.53 -11.80 -13.69
N ARG A 128 -6.00 -11.04 -12.74
CA ARG A 128 -4.67 -10.42 -12.81
C ARG A 128 -3.74 -11.09 -11.82
N ARG A 129 -2.44 -11.10 -12.14
CA ARG A 129 -1.44 -11.57 -11.18
C ARG A 129 -1.37 -10.59 -10.01
N PRO A 130 -1.42 -11.04 -8.73
CA PRO A 130 -1.43 -10.13 -7.58
C PRO A 130 -0.26 -9.15 -7.54
N GLY A 131 0.93 -9.54 -8.02
CA GLY A 131 2.09 -8.65 -8.09
C GLY A 131 1.93 -7.42 -8.99
N THR A 132 0.89 -7.37 -9.84
CA THR A 132 0.52 -6.16 -10.59
C THR A 132 -0.08 -5.06 -9.71
N LEU A 133 -0.48 -5.39 -8.48
CA LEU A 133 -0.76 -4.39 -7.46
C LEU A 133 0.51 -3.81 -6.84
N SER A 134 1.65 -4.49 -6.93
CA SER A 134 2.87 -4.01 -6.28
C SER A 134 3.57 -2.93 -7.10
N SER A 135 3.73 -3.18 -8.41
CA SER A 135 4.39 -2.26 -9.33
C SER A 135 4.13 -2.64 -10.79
N VAL A 136 4.56 -1.76 -11.71
CA VAL A 136 4.59 -2.01 -13.17
C VAL A 136 5.49 -3.19 -13.57
N ALA A 137 6.40 -3.63 -12.70
CA ALA A 137 7.22 -4.82 -12.90
C ALA A 137 6.50 -6.13 -12.53
N GLY A 138 5.25 -6.05 -12.07
CA GLY A 138 4.45 -7.22 -11.66
C GLY A 138 4.96 -7.90 -10.37
N ARG A 139 5.81 -7.20 -9.59
CA ARG A 139 6.35 -7.66 -8.30
C ARG A 139 6.73 -6.49 -7.41
N LEU A 140 6.83 -6.71 -6.11
CA LEU A 140 7.37 -5.71 -5.19
C LEU A 140 8.88 -5.56 -5.39
N ARG A 141 9.36 -4.33 -5.55
CA ARG A 141 10.79 -4.06 -5.74
C ARG A 141 11.43 -3.75 -4.38
N TRP A 142 11.78 -4.80 -3.62
CA TRP A 142 12.30 -4.68 -2.24
C TRP A 142 13.44 -3.68 -2.06
N ALA A 143 14.40 -3.63 -2.99
CA ALA A 143 15.48 -2.66 -2.92
C ALA A 143 15.01 -1.21 -2.96
N TRP A 144 13.85 -0.92 -3.57
CA TRP A 144 13.22 0.39 -3.54
C TRP A 144 12.44 0.63 -2.25
N VAL A 145 11.74 -0.38 -1.73
CA VAL A 145 11.09 -0.31 -0.41
C VAL A 145 12.11 0.10 0.66
N LEU A 146 13.26 -0.57 0.73
CA LEU A 146 14.29 -0.28 1.73
C LEU A 146 14.90 1.12 1.56
N ARG A 147 15.15 1.56 0.31
CA ARG A 147 15.68 2.92 0.05
C ARG A 147 14.68 4.00 0.44
N PHE A 148 13.40 3.80 0.13
CA PHE A 148 12.36 4.73 0.51
C PHE A 148 12.07 4.68 2.00
N ALA A 149 12.10 3.52 2.66
CA ALA A 149 12.03 3.45 4.12
C ALA A 149 13.17 4.23 4.79
N ALA A 150 14.42 4.06 4.32
CA ALA A 150 15.56 4.82 4.84
C ALA A 150 15.40 6.34 4.64
N LEU A 151 14.92 6.77 3.47
CA LEU A 151 14.57 8.17 3.23
C LEU A 151 13.40 8.63 4.13
N GLY A 152 12.44 7.74 4.39
CA GLY A 152 11.29 7.97 5.25
C GLY A 152 11.71 8.25 6.69
N VAL A 153 12.72 7.54 7.20
CA VAL A 153 13.29 7.81 8.54
C VAL A 153 13.86 9.23 8.61
N LEU A 154 14.63 9.66 7.61
CA LEU A 154 15.16 11.02 7.56
C LEU A 154 14.03 12.07 7.46
N ALA A 155 13.07 11.86 6.56
CA ALA A 155 11.95 12.77 6.39
C ALA A 155 11.10 12.87 7.67
N LEU A 156 10.87 11.75 8.35
CA LEU A 156 10.16 11.70 9.62
C LEU A 156 10.93 12.44 10.71
N ALA A 157 12.24 12.22 10.85
CA ALA A 157 13.05 12.92 11.84
C ALA A 157 13.00 14.44 11.66
N LEU A 158 13.09 14.92 10.41
CA LEU A 158 12.96 16.34 10.10
C LEU A 158 11.53 16.87 10.35
N GLY A 159 10.50 16.10 10.00
CA GLY A 159 9.12 16.44 10.29
C GLY A 159 8.84 16.55 11.79
N GLN A 160 9.25 15.55 12.56
CA GLN A 160 9.12 15.53 14.03
C GLN A 160 9.88 16.70 14.67
N THR A 161 11.08 17.01 14.18
CA THR A 161 11.84 18.18 14.64
C THR A 161 11.07 19.48 14.38
N ALA A 162 10.49 19.64 13.18
CA ALA A 162 9.68 20.82 12.85
C ALA A 162 8.41 20.92 13.70
N GLN A 163 7.75 19.79 13.98
CA GLN A 163 6.60 19.73 14.87
C GLN A 163 6.97 20.14 16.31
N VAL A 164 8.08 19.61 16.85
CA VAL A 164 8.55 19.97 18.20
C VAL A 164 8.91 21.44 18.30
N ILE A 165 9.56 22.00 17.27
CA ILE A 165 9.84 23.44 17.19
C ILE A 165 8.52 24.23 17.20
N ALA A 166 7.54 23.84 16.38
CA ALA A 166 6.24 24.51 16.33
C ALA A 166 5.51 24.46 17.68
N LEU A 167 5.49 23.30 18.34
CA LEU A 167 4.93 23.13 19.70
C LEU A 167 5.62 24.09 20.68
N SER A 168 6.95 24.12 20.66
CA SER A 168 7.76 24.95 21.56
C SER A 168 7.49 26.45 21.37
N LEU A 169 7.38 26.91 20.11
CA LEU A 169 7.09 28.31 19.79
C LEU A 169 5.67 28.74 20.18
N THR A 170 4.75 27.79 20.29
CA THR A 170 3.36 28.03 20.71
C THR A 170 3.14 27.88 22.22
N GLY A 171 4.20 27.58 22.99
CA GLY A 171 4.11 27.37 24.44
C GLY A 171 3.42 26.06 24.83
N ALA A 172 3.33 25.09 23.91
CA ALA A 172 2.77 23.78 24.22
C ALA A 172 3.77 22.97 25.08
N GLU A 173 3.26 22.28 26.09
CA GLU A 173 4.03 21.34 26.91
C GLU A 173 4.56 20.20 26.03
N THR A 174 5.87 20.00 26.03
CA THR A 174 6.56 18.94 25.29
C THR A 174 7.18 17.88 26.21
N SER A 175 7.06 18.09 27.53
CA SER A 175 7.59 17.27 28.61
C SER A 175 7.07 15.82 28.55
N ASP A 176 5.82 15.65 28.13
CA ASP A 176 5.16 14.35 28.04
C ASP A 176 5.38 13.61 26.71
N LEU A 177 6.12 14.19 25.75
CA LEU A 177 6.36 13.57 24.44
C LEU A 177 7.30 12.36 24.51
N PHE A 178 8.16 12.30 25.52
CA PHE A 178 9.17 11.26 25.67
C PHE A 178 9.04 10.60 27.04
N GLY A 179 8.97 9.26 27.04
CA GLY A 179 8.96 8.46 28.25
C GLY A 179 9.67 7.13 28.04
N TRP A 180 10.01 6.46 29.15
CA TRP A 180 10.66 5.15 29.11
C TRP A 180 10.14 4.23 30.21
N VAL A 181 9.32 3.25 29.84
CA VAL A 181 8.77 2.23 30.73
C VAL A 181 9.71 1.06 31.03
N GLY A 182 10.91 1.05 30.44
CA GLY A 182 11.87 -0.04 30.56
C GLY A 182 11.67 -1.16 29.53
N TRP A 183 12.73 -1.94 29.33
CA TRP A 183 12.76 -3.01 28.32
C TRP A 183 11.71 -4.10 28.54
N GLY A 184 11.37 -4.40 29.80
CA GLY A 184 10.39 -5.44 30.12
C GLY A 184 8.99 -5.16 29.57
N ALA A 185 8.53 -3.91 29.67
CA ALA A 185 7.24 -3.49 29.14
C ALA A 185 7.30 -3.15 27.63
N PHE A 186 8.43 -2.64 27.15
CA PHE A 186 8.58 -2.23 25.75
C PHE A 186 8.78 -3.42 24.78
N LEU A 187 9.53 -4.45 25.17
CA LEU A 187 9.96 -5.52 24.27
C LEU A 187 8.79 -6.32 23.66
N PRO A 188 7.72 -6.69 24.39
CA PRO A 188 6.56 -7.36 23.80
C PRO A 188 5.88 -6.53 22.71
N ALA A 189 5.71 -5.23 22.95
CA ALA A 189 5.17 -4.31 21.95
C ALA A 189 6.09 -4.24 20.72
N LEU A 190 7.40 -4.12 20.92
CA LEU A 190 8.37 -4.08 19.83
C LEU A 190 8.31 -5.33 18.95
N VAL A 191 8.22 -6.52 19.55
CA VAL A 191 8.09 -7.78 18.80
C VAL A 191 6.81 -7.79 17.98
N ALA A 192 5.67 -7.41 18.59
CA ALA A 192 4.41 -7.30 17.87
C ALA A 192 4.50 -6.33 16.69
N MET A 193 5.08 -5.15 16.91
CA MET A 193 5.23 -4.12 15.87
C MET A 193 6.09 -4.60 14.71
N VAL A 194 7.27 -5.15 14.97
CA VAL A 194 8.20 -5.62 13.92
C VAL A 194 7.57 -6.72 13.06
N LEU A 195 6.76 -7.59 13.66
CA LEU A 195 6.11 -8.69 12.94
C LEU A 195 4.89 -8.24 12.14
N LEU A 196 4.09 -7.31 12.68
CA LEU A 196 2.75 -7.03 12.15
C LEU A 196 2.63 -5.68 11.43
N VAL A 197 3.31 -4.62 11.88
CA VAL A 197 3.21 -3.28 11.26
C VAL A 197 3.58 -3.33 9.77
N PRO A 198 4.64 -4.03 9.32
CA PRO A 198 4.95 -4.06 7.90
C PRO A 198 3.87 -4.72 7.04
N VAL A 199 3.20 -5.74 7.57
CA VAL A 199 2.11 -6.44 6.86
C VAL A 199 0.83 -5.63 6.90
N GLN A 200 0.52 -4.99 8.03
CA GLN A 200 -0.61 -4.08 8.20
C GLN A 200 -0.51 -2.89 7.24
N ALA A 201 0.62 -2.17 7.26
CA ALA A 201 0.86 -1.03 6.37
C ALA A 201 0.80 -1.46 4.90
N ALA A 202 1.37 -2.63 4.56
CA ALA A 202 1.23 -3.18 3.22
C ALA A 202 -0.24 -3.44 2.86
N ALA A 203 -1.02 -4.08 3.73
CA ALA A 203 -2.43 -4.39 3.48
C ALA A 203 -3.23 -3.13 3.09
N GLU A 204 -3.05 -2.03 3.83
CA GLU A 204 -3.71 -0.76 3.54
C GLU A 204 -3.23 -0.16 2.22
N GLU A 205 -1.92 -0.12 1.97
CA GLU A 205 -1.39 0.41 0.71
C GLU A 205 -1.85 -0.43 -0.50
N TYR A 206 -1.90 -1.75 -0.37
CA TYR A 206 -2.43 -2.64 -1.40
C TYR A 206 -3.95 -2.46 -1.60
N LEU A 207 -4.72 -2.17 -0.55
CA LEU A 207 -6.15 -1.90 -0.66
C LEU A 207 -6.41 -0.55 -1.35
N PHE A 208 -5.83 0.55 -0.84
CA PHE A 208 -6.19 1.89 -1.30
C PHE A 208 -5.40 2.31 -2.55
N ARG A 209 -4.09 2.06 -2.59
CA ARG A 209 -3.21 2.51 -3.69
C ARG A 209 -2.96 1.38 -4.69
N GLY A 210 -3.14 0.13 -4.29
CA GLY A 210 -3.19 -1.04 -5.17
C GLY A 210 -4.55 -1.18 -5.85
N TRP A 211 -5.58 -1.55 -5.07
CA TRP A 211 -6.89 -1.87 -5.63
C TRP A 211 -7.68 -0.63 -6.04
N VAL A 212 -8.02 0.27 -5.10
CA VAL A 212 -8.94 1.39 -5.38
C VAL A 212 -8.39 2.28 -6.50
N LEU A 213 -7.14 2.71 -6.40
CA LEU A 213 -6.48 3.52 -7.44
C LEU A 213 -6.58 2.86 -8.83
N GLN A 214 -6.26 1.57 -8.94
CA GLN A 214 -6.27 0.87 -10.23
C GLN A 214 -7.70 0.56 -10.71
N ALA A 215 -8.66 0.33 -9.82
CA ALA A 215 -10.06 0.14 -10.18
C ALA A 215 -10.64 1.37 -10.89
N PHE A 216 -10.31 2.57 -10.41
CA PHE A 216 -10.62 3.82 -11.11
C PHE A 216 -9.81 4.00 -12.37
N GLY A 217 -8.49 3.77 -12.32
CA GLY A 217 -7.61 3.90 -13.48
C GLY A 217 -7.94 2.93 -14.62
N ALA A 218 -8.64 1.83 -14.33
CA ALA A 218 -9.21 0.93 -15.34
C ALA A 218 -10.20 1.63 -16.29
N HIS A 219 -10.91 2.65 -15.81
CA HIS A 219 -11.97 3.35 -16.57
C HIS A 219 -11.65 4.83 -16.81
N LEU A 220 -10.81 5.45 -15.98
CA LEU A 220 -10.50 6.89 -16.02
C LEU A 220 -9.05 7.13 -16.41
N ARG A 221 -8.80 8.10 -17.31
CA ARG A 221 -7.44 8.49 -17.73
C ARG A 221 -6.69 9.32 -16.69
N ASN A 222 -7.41 10.12 -15.91
CA ASN A 222 -6.84 10.96 -14.87
C ASN A 222 -6.74 10.17 -13.55
N PRO A 223 -5.53 9.93 -13.01
CA PRO A 223 -5.35 9.18 -11.77
C PRO A 223 -5.86 9.94 -10.53
N ALA A 224 -6.07 11.25 -10.63
CA ALA A 224 -6.49 12.09 -9.51
C ALA A 224 -7.77 11.57 -8.82
N TRP A 225 -8.72 11.04 -9.58
CA TRP A 225 -9.95 10.47 -9.01
C TRP A 225 -9.69 9.26 -8.11
N GLY A 226 -8.87 8.31 -8.59
CA GLY A 226 -8.50 7.15 -7.78
C GLY A 226 -7.68 7.53 -6.54
N ILE A 227 -6.82 8.54 -6.67
CA ILE A 227 -6.01 9.07 -5.55
C ILE A 227 -6.89 9.74 -4.50
N LEU A 228 -7.73 10.71 -4.89
CA LEU A 228 -8.55 11.49 -3.97
C LEU A 228 -9.63 10.64 -3.30
N ILE A 229 -10.30 9.76 -4.06
CA ILE A 229 -11.31 8.87 -3.49
C ILE A 229 -10.64 7.84 -2.56
N GLY A 230 -9.53 7.25 -2.98
CA GLY A 230 -8.79 6.31 -2.13
C GLY A 230 -8.28 6.95 -0.83
N ALA A 231 -7.76 8.18 -0.90
CA ALA A 231 -7.32 8.94 0.27
C ALA A 231 -8.50 9.35 1.17
N GLY A 232 -9.63 9.74 0.60
CA GLY A 232 -10.85 10.07 1.34
C GLY A 232 -11.42 8.88 2.10
N ILE A 233 -11.52 7.71 1.45
CA ILE A 233 -11.96 6.48 2.12
C ILE A 233 -10.97 6.10 3.23
N PHE A 234 -9.66 6.13 2.95
CA PHE A 234 -8.63 5.86 3.96
C PHE A 234 -8.77 6.78 5.18
N ALA A 235 -8.90 8.09 4.98
CA ALA A 235 -9.07 9.05 6.07
C ALA A 235 -10.38 8.80 6.86
N SER A 236 -11.48 8.47 6.18
CA SER A 236 -12.78 8.21 6.82
C SER A 236 -12.80 6.98 7.75
N LEU A 237 -11.82 6.09 7.62
CA LEU A 237 -11.67 4.90 8.46
C LEU A 237 -10.88 5.19 9.75
N HIS A 238 -10.43 6.43 9.95
CA HIS A 238 -9.71 6.85 11.15
C HIS A 238 -10.61 7.67 12.09
N GLY A 239 -10.40 7.49 13.40
CA GLY A 239 -11.11 8.17 14.49
C GLY A 239 -10.47 9.49 14.95
N TYR A 240 -9.72 10.17 14.08
CA TYR A 240 -9.07 11.44 14.43
C TYR A 240 -10.03 12.65 14.38
N THR A 241 -9.66 13.72 15.08
CA THR A 241 -10.26 15.05 14.84
C THR A 241 -9.86 15.58 13.46
N TRP A 242 -10.47 16.69 13.03
CA TRP A 242 -10.28 17.25 11.68
C TRP A 242 -8.81 17.47 11.31
N VAL A 243 -7.94 17.83 12.27
CA VAL A 243 -6.49 17.98 12.06
C VAL A 243 -5.85 16.66 11.65
N GLY A 244 -6.08 15.60 12.44
CA GLY A 244 -5.53 14.27 12.13
C GLY A 244 -6.12 13.69 10.85
N LEU A 245 -7.40 13.99 10.54
CA LEU A 245 -8.00 13.62 9.24
C LEU A 245 -7.31 14.31 8.06
N ILE A 246 -6.94 15.60 8.18
CA ILE A 246 -6.15 16.30 7.17
C ILE A 246 -4.77 15.66 7.01
N ASP A 247 -4.14 15.26 8.11
CA ASP A 247 -2.83 14.60 8.11
C ASP A 247 -2.88 13.27 7.31
N VAL A 248 -3.74 12.33 7.71
CA VAL A 248 -3.84 11.02 7.04
C VAL A 248 -4.39 11.13 5.61
N PHE A 249 -5.26 12.11 5.33
CA PHE A 249 -5.71 12.39 3.96
C PHE A 249 -4.54 12.89 3.09
N SER A 250 -3.75 13.84 3.60
CA SER A 250 -2.58 14.38 2.89
C SER A 250 -1.55 13.30 2.60
N PHE A 251 -1.29 12.43 3.58
CA PHE A 251 -0.48 11.23 3.39
C PHE A 251 -1.03 10.36 2.26
N GLY A 252 -2.32 10.03 2.29
CA GLY A 252 -2.97 9.20 1.26
C GLY A 252 -2.87 9.78 -0.15
N VAL A 253 -3.05 11.10 -0.30
CA VAL A 253 -2.93 11.81 -1.58
C VAL A 253 -1.50 11.75 -2.10
N VAL A 254 -0.51 12.11 -1.27
CA VAL A 254 0.90 12.12 -1.68
C VAL A 254 1.38 10.71 -2.01
N MET A 255 1.03 9.70 -1.21
CA MET A 255 1.42 8.32 -1.45
C MET A 255 0.78 7.73 -2.71
N GLY A 256 -0.51 8.01 -2.94
CA GLY A 256 -1.19 7.63 -4.17
C GLY A 256 -0.55 8.27 -5.41
N TRP A 257 -0.19 9.54 -5.31
CA TRP A 257 0.52 10.24 -6.39
C TRP A 257 1.93 9.68 -6.62
N LEU A 258 2.71 9.45 -5.56
CA LEU A 258 4.05 8.84 -5.66
C LEU A 258 3.98 7.43 -6.23
N ALA A 259 2.94 6.66 -5.93
CA ALA A 259 2.75 5.33 -6.52
C ALA A 259 2.61 5.40 -8.05
N VAL A 260 1.83 6.36 -8.56
CA VAL A 260 1.73 6.61 -10.02
C VAL A 260 3.06 7.09 -10.59
N ARG A 261 3.76 8.01 -9.91
CA ARG A 261 5.01 8.62 -10.38
C ARG A 261 6.20 7.65 -10.40
N THR A 262 6.25 6.71 -9.47
CA THR A 262 7.35 5.73 -9.32
C THR A 262 7.01 4.36 -9.91
N GLY A 263 5.78 4.18 -10.38
CA GLY A 263 5.33 2.93 -10.99
C GLY A 263 5.05 1.81 -9.99
N GLY A 264 4.80 2.09 -8.71
CA GLY A 264 4.54 1.05 -7.71
C GLY A 264 4.42 1.57 -6.27
N LEU A 265 4.04 0.67 -5.36
CA LEU A 265 3.73 0.97 -3.96
C LEU A 265 4.95 1.16 -3.06
N GLU A 266 6.18 1.04 -3.57
CA GLU A 266 7.36 0.92 -2.73
C GLU A 266 7.60 2.14 -1.83
N ALA A 267 7.35 3.34 -2.35
CA ALA A 267 7.49 4.58 -1.57
C ALA A 267 6.42 4.66 -0.47
N ALA A 268 5.19 4.30 -0.82
CA ALA A 268 4.06 4.33 0.09
C ALA A 268 4.23 3.34 1.24
N ILE A 269 4.52 2.07 0.93
CA ILE A 269 4.78 1.02 1.93
C ILE A 269 5.96 1.42 2.81
N GLY A 270 7.07 1.88 2.22
CA GLY A 270 8.27 2.25 2.97
C GLY A 270 8.02 3.36 3.99
N LEU A 271 7.33 4.44 3.61
CA LEU A 271 7.01 5.53 4.54
C LEU A 271 5.95 5.11 5.57
N HIS A 272 4.92 4.38 5.15
CA HIS A 272 3.85 3.94 6.04
C HIS A 272 4.39 3.07 7.17
N VAL A 273 5.24 2.08 6.83
CA VAL A 273 5.92 1.23 7.83
C VAL A 273 6.68 2.08 8.82
N VAL A 274 7.49 3.05 8.34
CA VAL A 274 8.30 3.92 9.20
C VAL A 274 7.41 4.76 10.12
N ASN A 275 6.36 5.37 9.60
CA ASN A 275 5.43 6.19 10.38
C ASN A 275 4.77 5.38 11.50
N ASN A 276 4.23 4.20 11.18
CA ASN A 276 3.53 3.39 12.17
C ASN A 276 4.51 2.77 13.19
N MET A 277 5.69 2.33 12.75
CA MET A 277 6.72 1.82 13.66
C MET A 277 7.17 2.88 14.68
N VAL A 278 7.34 4.13 14.25
CA VAL A 278 7.75 5.21 15.16
C VAL A 278 6.58 5.70 16.00
N ALA A 279 5.39 5.86 15.45
CA ALA A 279 4.20 6.29 16.19
C ALA A 279 3.89 5.32 17.33
N PHE A 280 3.70 4.02 17.02
CA PHE A 280 3.46 3.01 18.06
C PHE A 280 4.69 2.81 18.95
N GLY A 281 5.90 2.92 18.40
CA GLY A 281 7.14 2.76 19.16
C GLY A 281 7.33 3.82 20.25
N LEU A 282 7.11 5.10 19.92
CA LEU A 282 7.19 6.19 20.90
C LEU A 282 6.10 6.06 21.96
N SER A 283 4.86 5.75 21.57
CA SER A 283 3.76 5.52 22.51
C SER A 283 4.02 4.32 23.42
N ALA A 284 4.53 3.21 22.89
CA ALA A 284 4.90 2.04 23.68
C ALA A 284 6.04 2.33 24.65
N ALA A 285 7.08 3.06 24.20
CA ALA A 285 8.20 3.47 25.05
C ALA A 285 7.74 4.38 26.20
N ALA A 286 6.79 5.27 25.93
CA ALA A 286 6.20 6.17 26.93
C ALA A 286 5.14 5.50 27.83
N GLY A 287 4.74 4.25 27.57
CA GLY A 287 3.68 3.57 28.33
C GLY A 287 2.27 4.05 27.99
N ARG A 288 2.09 4.69 26.83
CA ARG A 288 0.86 5.34 26.36
C ARG A 288 0.25 4.62 25.14
N LEU A 289 0.47 3.31 25.04
CA LEU A 289 0.02 2.53 23.90
C LEU A 289 -1.52 2.50 23.81
N GLU A 290 -2.23 2.42 24.95
CA GLU A 290 -3.70 2.49 24.99
C GLU A 290 -4.23 3.79 24.34
N GLU A 291 -3.64 4.93 24.69
CA GLU A 291 -4.02 6.24 24.13
C GLU A 291 -3.77 6.32 22.62
N ALA A 292 -2.65 5.74 22.14
CA ALA A 292 -2.31 5.72 20.72
C ALA A 292 -3.30 4.87 19.89
N LEU A 293 -3.83 3.80 20.47
CA LEU A 293 -4.80 2.90 19.82
C LEU A 293 -6.19 3.52 19.73
N GLN A 294 -6.55 4.42 20.64
CA GLN A 294 -7.86 5.08 20.68
C GLN A 294 -8.08 6.01 19.49
N GLN A 295 -7.00 6.60 18.96
CA GLN A 295 -7.05 7.74 18.03
C GLN A 295 -7.87 8.92 18.63
N GLY A 296 -7.62 10.15 18.18
CA GLY A 296 -8.30 11.29 18.79
C GLY A 296 -7.77 12.63 18.36
N GLU A 297 -7.60 13.53 19.33
CA GLU A 297 -7.15 14.88 19.06
C GLU A 297 -5.68 14.90 18.63
N VAL A 298 -5.42 15.58 17.52
CA VAL A 298 -4.08 15.85 17.02
C VAL A 298 -3.85 17.36 17.04
N PRO A 299 -2.79 17.87 17.67
CA PRO A 299 -2.50 19.30 17.70
C PRO A 299 -2.18 19.80 16.29
N TRP A 300 -2.64 21.00 15.94
CA TRP A 300 -2.43 21.56 14.59
C TRP A 300 -0.94 21.69 14.23
N GLN A 301 -0.07 21.82 15.23
CA GLN A 301 1.40 21.85 15.08
C GLN A 301 1.94 20.58 14.41
N SER A 302 1.24 19.44 14.55
CA SER A 302 1.58 18.21 13.83
C SER A 302 1.52 18.40 12.31
N LEU A 303 0.64 19.27 11.79
CA LEU A 303 0.58 19.57 10.36
C LEU A 303 1.85 20.23 9.83
N VAL A 304 2.57 21.00 10.67
CA VAL A 304 3.88 21.55 10.29
C VAL A 304 4.87 20.41 10.05
N GLY A 305 4.88 19.43 10.96
CA GLY A 305 5.69 18.22 10.81
C GLY A 305 5.32 17.42 9.57
N THR A 306 4.02 17.22 9.32
CA THR A 306 3.50 16.55 8.13
C THR A 306 3.97 17.22 6.84
N VAL A 307 3.84 18.54 6.74
CA VAL A 307 4.25 19.29 5.54
C VAL A 307 5.75 19.12 5.29
N VAL A 308 6.57 19.24 6.32
CA VAL A 308 8.03 19.05 6.21
C VAL A 308 8.35 17.61 5.82
N GLN A 309 7.77 16.62 6.49
CA GLN A 309 8.01 15.21 6.21
C GLN A 309 7.61 14.85 4.79
N LEU A 310 6.36 15.13 4.40
CA LEU A 310 5.86 14.78 3.06
C LEU A 310 6.61 15.55 1.97
N GLY A 311 6.97 16.80 2.21
CA GLY A 311 7.77 17.61 1.29
C GLY A 311 9.17 17.02 1.05
N VAL A 312 9.93 16.78 2.14
CA VAL A 312 11.27 16.18 2.07
C VAL A 312 11.22 14.80 1.43
N PHE A 313 10.27 13.96 1.87
CA PHE A 313 10.11 12.61 1.34
C PHE A 313 9.80 12.64 -0.15
N THR A 314 8.86 13.47 -0.58
CA THR A 314 8.47 13.60 -1.99
C THR A 314 9.65 14.03 -2.85
N VAL A 315 10.38 15.08 -2.45
CA VAL A 315 11.54 15.57 -3.19
C VAL A 315 12.62 14.48 -3.29
N GLY A 316 12.91 13.80 -2.17
CA GLY A 316 13.90 12.72 -2.13
C GLY A 316 13.52 11.51 -2.99
N VAL A 317 12.24 11.10 -2.98
CA VAL A 317 11.72 10.01 -3.82
C VAL A 317 11.87 10.36 -5.29
N LEU A 318 11.45 11.55 -5.71
CA LEU A 318 11.54 11.99 -7.11
C LEU A 318 13.00 12.10 -7.57
N TYR A 319 13.88 12.62 -6.72
CA TYR A 319 15.31 12.67 -7.00
C TYR A 319 15.90 11.27 -7.21
N LEU A 320 15.65 10.33 -6.30
CA LEU A 320 16.17 8.97 -6.40
C LEU A 320 15.58 8.21 -7.58
N ALA A 321 14.28 8.36 -7.83
CA ALA A 321 13.56 7.78 -8.96
C ALA A 321 14.16 8.23 -10.30
N LYS A 322 14.45 9.54 -10.44
CA LYS A 322 15.12 10.10 -11.62
C LYS A 322 16.56 9.63 -11.73
N LYS A 323 17.34 9.71 -10.64
CA LYS A 323 18.78 9.40 -10.64
C LYS A 323 19.08 7.94 -10.98
N ARG A 324 18.23 7.00 -10.56
CA ARG A 324 18.43 5.56 -10.80
C ARG A 324 17.43 4.97 -11.81
N SER A 325 16.75 5.82 -12.58
CA SER A 325 15.88 5.42 -13.70
C SER A 325 14.89 4.31 -13.33
N ILE A 326 14.08 4.54 -12.30
CA ILE A 326 13.07 3.56 -11.88
C ILE A 326 12.08 3.30 -13.02
N GLY A 327 11.71 2.04 -13.26
CA GLY A 327 10.69 1.69 -14.24
C GLY A 327 9.32 2.21 -13.80
N THR A 328 8.70 3.08 -14.61
CA THR A 328 7.40 3.73 -14.32
C THR A 328 6.26 3.26 -15.21
N ILE A 329 6.57 2.51 -16.26
CA ILE A 329 5.62 1.89 -17.19
C ILE A 329 5.88 0.39 -17.28
N SER A 330 4.84 -0.37 -17.60
CA SER A 330 4.95 -1.81 -17.84
C SER A 330 5.63 -2.12 -19.18
N GLY A 331 6.38 -3.22 -19.22
CA GLY A 331 7.00 -3.78 -20.43
C GLY A 331 6.05 -4.57 -21.31
#